data_AF-G2QW27-F1
#
_entry.id   AF-G2QW27-F1
#
_cell.length_a   1.000
_cell.length_b   1.000
_cell.length_c   1.000
_cell.angle_alpha   90.00
_cell.angle_beta   90.00
_cell.angle_gamma   90.00
#
_symmetry.space_group_name_H-M   'P 1'
#
loop_
_entity.id
_entity.type
_entity.pdbx_description
1 polymer ?
#
loop_
_entity_poly.entity_id
_entity_poly.type
_entity_poly.pdbx_seq_one_letter_code
_entity_poly.pdbx_strand_id
1 'polypeptide(L)'
;MRGLFLAVLPLLGATALASADKRATPTTLATSKTTTSPAQPTYQSCGGFRANPVECPDGQICIDDPYRGGCGMACDMPGICVEPVFCGGIAGIACKDGKKCVDDPRDDCDPENGGSDCGGICV
;
A
#
# COMPACT_ATOMS: atom_id res chain seq x y z
N MET A 1 46.05 -24.52 50.12
CA MET A 1 45.31 -25.73 49.66
C MET A 1 44.56 -25.33 48.41
N ARG A 2 44.86 -26.01 47.31
CA ARG A 2 44.44 -25.71 45.94
C ARG A 2 42.96 -26.13 45.76
N GLY A 3 42.06 -25.16 45.57
CA GLY A 3 40.71 -25.41 45.09
C GLY A 3 40.70 -25.38 43.56
N LEU A 4 40.78 -26.55 42.94
CA LEU A 4 40.81 -26.73 41.50
C LEU A 4 39.40 -26.51 40.95
N PHE A 5 39.19 -25.39 40.27
CA PHE A 5 37.95 -25.04 39.57
C PHE A 5 37.67 -26.08 38.47
N LEU A 6 36.48 -26.69 38.53
CA LEU A 6 35.89 -27.50 37.47
C LEU A 6 35.58 -26.59 36.27
N ALA A 7 36.47 -26.57 35.29
CA ALA A 7 36.23 -25.92 34.01
C ALA A 7 35.35 -26.83 33.13
N VAL A 8 34.06 -26.51 33.08
CA VAL A 8 33.12 -27.11 32.14
C VAL A 8 33.29 -26.36 30.81
N LEU A 9 34.05 -26.93 29.87
CA LEU A 9 34.17 -26.40 28.50
C LEU A 9 32.91 -26.79 27.70
N PRO A 10 32.18 -25.85 27.09
CA PRO A 10 31.10 -26.17 26.17
C PRO A 10 31.66 -26.68 24.84
N LEU A 11 31.04 -27.74 24.33
CA LEU A 11 31.28 -28.34 23.01
C LEU A 11 31.18 -27.27 21.91
N LEU A 12 32.29 -27.04 21.20
CA LEU A 12 32.30 -26.33 19.92
C LEU A 12 31.62 -27.21 18.86
N GLY A 13 30.33 -26.97 18.62
CA GLY A 13 29.62 -27.49 17.44
C GLY A 13 30.09 -26.75 16.19
N ALA A 14 30.86 -27.42 15.33
CA ALA A 14 31.21 -26.93 14.01
C ALA A 14 30.00 -27.11 13.07
N THR A 15 29.26 -26.04 12.82
CA THR A 15 28.21 -26.00 11.79
C THR A 15 28.84 -26.00 10.40
N ALA A 16 28.38 -26.94 9.57
CA ALA A 16 28.80 -27.17 8.20
C ALA A 16 28.65 -25.90 7.32
N LEU A 17 29.68 -25.59 6.54
CA LEU A 17 29.61 -24.62 5.44
C LEU A 17 28.88 -25.29 4.27
N ALA A 18 27.60 -24.98 4.09
CA ALA A 18 26.85 -25.31 2.88
C ALA A 18 27.11 -24.23 1.81
N SER A 19 27.65 -24.66 0.67
CA SER A 19 27.90 -23.86 -0.53
C SER A 19 26.67 -23.09 -0.99
N ALA A 20 26.81 -21.77 -1.16
CA ALA A 20 25.88 -20.95 -1.91
C ALA A 20 26.12 -21.14 -3.41
N ASP A 21 25.40 -22.10 -4.01
CA ASP A 21 25.36 -22.32 -5.45
C ASP A 21 24.52 -21.19 -6.08
N LYS A 22 25.17 -20.29 -6.83
CA LYS A 22 24.50 -19.22 -7.58
C LYS A 22 23.81 -19.82 -8.81
N ARG A 23 22.66 -20.44 -8.59
CA ARG A 23 21.80 -20.89 -9.68
C ARG A 23 21.01 -19.69 -10.21
N ALA A 24 21.60 -18.99 -11.18
CA ALA A 24 20.92 -17.99 -11.98
C ALA A 24 19.63 -18.60 -12.56
N THR A 25 18.50 -18.08 -12.10
CA THR A 25 17.18 -18.44 -12.61
C THR A 25 17.08 -17.94 -14.05
N PRO A 26 16.68 -18.76 -15.03
CA PRO A 26 16.39 -18.25 -16.35
C PRO A 26 15.20 -17.29 -16.23
N THR A 27 15.44 -16.01 -16.54
CA THR A 27 14.39 -15.02 -16.73
C THR A 27 13.62 -15.42 -17.98
N THR A 28 12.64 -16.30 -17.81
CA THR A 28 11.58 -16.50 -18.78
C THR A 28 10.89 -15.14 -18.89
N LEU A 29 11.06 -14.44 -20.02
CA LEU A 29 10.23 -13.28 -20.34
C LEU A 29 8.78 -13.76 -20.32
N ALA A 30 8.08 -13.45 -19.23
CA ALA A 30 6.64 -13.58 -19.17
C ALA A 30 6.09 -12.59 -20.19
N THR A 31 5.66 -13.11 -21.34
CA THR A 31 4.76 -12.43 -22.26
C THR A 31 3.61 -11.90 -21.43
N SER A 32 3.61 -10.59 -21.19
CA SER A 32 2.53 -9.88 -20.50
C SER A 32 1.29 -10.08 -21.35
N LYS A 33 0.44 -11.03 -20.93
CA LYS A 33 -0.92 -11.11 -21.44
C LYS A 33 -1.53 -9.76 -21.12
N THR A 34 -1.95 -9.04 -22.15
CA THR A 34 -2.89 -7.94 -22.02
C THR A 34 -4.17 -8.52 -21.45
N THR A 35 -4.21 -8.64 -20.12
CA THR A 35 -5.46 -8.73 -19.38
C THR A 35 -6.13 -7.40 -19.66
N THR A 36 -7.23 -7.44 -20.41
CA THR A 36 -8.18 -6.34 -20.47
C THR A 36 -8.59 -6.05 -19.03
N SER A 37 -7.90 -5.10 -18.42
CA SER A 37 -8.24 -4.54 -17.12
C SER A 37 -9.68 -4.02 -17.24
N PRO A 38 -10.57 -4.28 -16.27
CA PRO A 38 -11.89 -3.66 -16.28
C PRO A 38 -11.72 -2.16 -16.54
N ALA A 39 -12.58 -1.58 -17.38
CA ALA A 39 -12.50 -0.19 -17.80
C ALA A 39 -12.34 0.70 -16.56
N GLN A 40 -11.11 1.12 -16.26
CA GLN A 40 -10.85 1.89 -15.06
C GLN A 40 -11.54 3.24 -15.22
N PRO A 41 -12.28 3.71 -14.21
CA PRO A 41 -12.83 5.06 -14.24
C PRO A 41 -11.71 6.06 -14.52
N THR A 42 -11.91 6.91 -15.52
CA THR A 42 -10.94 7.94 -15.87
C THR A 42 -11.12 9.12 -14.93
N TYR A 43 -10.17 9.32 -14.03
CA TYR A 43 -10.19 10.41 -13.06
C TYR A 43 -9.39 11.62 -13.56
N GLN A 44 -9.86 12.83 -13.23
CA GLN A 44 -9.06 14.04 -13.38
C GLN A 44 -7.95 14.02 -12.31
N SER A 45 -6.72 14.36 -12.71
CA SER A 45 -5.61 14.45 -11.76
C SER A 45 -5.59 15.80 -11.05
N CYS A 46 -5.35 15.77 -9.73
CA CYS A 46 -5.24 16.94 -8.86
C CYS A 46 -3.99 16.86 -7.98
N GLY A 47 -3.74 17.93 -7.21
CA GLY A 47 -2.66 17.97 -6.22
C GLY A 47 -1.25 17.90 -6.81
N GLY A 48 -0.30 17.54 -5.94
CA GLY A 48 1.13 17.50 -6.23
C GLY A 48 1.78 18.89 -6.36
N PHE A 49 3.11 18.92 -6.42
CA PHE A 49 3.89 20.16 -6.56
C PHE A 49 3.95 20.63 -8.02
N ARG A 50 2.80 21.07 -8.56
CA ARG A 50 2.67 21.56 -9.94
C ARG A 50 2.82 23.08 -10.02
N ALA A 51 3.43 23.58 -11.10
CA ALA A 51 3.53 25.02 -11.38
C ALA A 51 2.15 25.67 -11.54
N ASN A 52 1.19 24.95 -12.11
CA ASN A 52 -0.22 25.32 -12.17
C ASN A 52 -1.03 24.24 -11.44
N PRO A 53 -1.44 24.47 -10.18
CA PRO A 53 -2.27 23.54 -9.43
C PRO A 53 -3.59 23.30 -10.16
N VAL A 54 -3.95 22.04 -10.35
CA VAL A 54 -5.25 21.65 -10.90
C VAL A 54 -6.18 21.36 -9.74
N GLU A 55 -7.23 22.18 -9.61
CA GLU A 55 -8.29 21.95 -8.63
C GLU A 55 -9.35 21.01 -9.20
N CYS A 56 -10.03 20.31 -8.31
CA CYS A 56 -11.12 19.44 -8.70
C CYS A 56 -12.37 20.24 -9.07
N PRO A 57 -13.20 19.74 -9.99
CA PRO A 57 -14.51 20.31 -10.28
C PRO A 57 -15.38 20.39 -9.02
N ASP A 58 -16.42 21.23 -9.10
CA ASP A 58 -17.33 21.45 -7.97
C ASP A 58 -17.90 20.14 -7.41
N GLY A 59 -17.82 20.00 -6.08
CA GLY A 59 -18.35 18.84 -5.36
C GLY A 59 -17.44 17.61 -5.36
N GLN A 60 -16.30 17.65 -6.06
CA GLN A 60 -15.28 16.60 -5.97
C GLN A 60 -14.19 16.98 -4.98
N ILE A 61 -13.54 15.97 -4.43
CA ILE A 61 -12.38 16.13 -3.56
C ILE A 61 -11.14 15.53 -4.20
N CYS A 62 -9.97 16.06 -3.83
CA CYS A 62 -8.70 15.51 -4.24
C CYS A 62 -8.23 14.48 -3.21
N ILE A 63 -8.06 13.22 -3.63
CA ILE A 63 -7.51 12.15 -2.80
C ILE A 63 -6.25 11.56 -3.44
N ASP A 64 -5.46 10.83 -2.66
CA ASP A 64 -4.33 10.06 -3.19
C ASP A 64 -4.79 9.04 -4.23
N ASP A 65 -4.02 8.87 -5.31
CA ASP A 65 -4.32 7.89 -6.35
C ASP A 65 -4.09 6.46 -5.81
N PRO A 66 -5.15 5.69 -5.52
CA PRO A 66 -5.02 4.37 -4.90
C PRO A 66 -4.52 3.30 -5.87
N TYR A 67 -4.38 3.62 -7.16
CA TYR A 67 -3.93 2.71 -8.21
C TYR A 67 -2.44 2.85 -8.52
N ARG A 68 -1.75 3.88 -8.00
CA ARG A 68 -0.33 4.14 -8.29
C ARG A 68 0.62 3.69 -7.18
N GLY A 69 0.11 3.46 -5.97
CA GLY A 69 0.90 3.08 -4.80
C GLY A 69 1.94 4.14 -4.40
N GLY A 70 2.70 3.86 -3.34
CA GLY A 70 3.68 4.80 -2.78
C GLY A 70 3.10 5.69 -1.68
N CYS A 71 3.75 6.81 -1.39
CA CYS A 71 3.36 7.75 -0.32
C CYS A 71 2.35 8.83 -0.77
N GLY A 72 1.77 8.70 -1.97
CA GLY A 72 0.73 9.62 -2.44
C GLY A 72 1.19 11.08 -2.53
N MET A 73 0.25 12.00 -2.28
CA MET A 73 0.48 13.43 -2.27
C MET A 73 1.48 13.87 -1.20
N ALA A 74 1.74 13.06 -0.16
CA ALA A 74 2.79 13.35 0.83
C ALA A 74 4.21 13.36 0.21
N CYS A 75 4.41 12.70 -0.93
CA CYS A 75 5.64 12.73 -1.71
C CYS A 75 5.45 13.40 -3.07
N ASP A 76 4.55 14.39 -3.14
CA ASP A 76 4.22 15.17 -4.34
C ASP A 76 3.68 14.35 -5.53
N MET A 77 3.25 13.10 -5.30
CA MET A 77 2.57 12.33 -6.33
C MET A 77 1.19 12.95 -6.60
N PRO A 78 0.73 13.04 -7.86
CA PRO A 78 -0.60 13.54 -8.14
C PRO A 78 -1.68 12.62 -7.56
N GLY A 79 -2.74 13.23 -7.06
CA GLY A 79 -3.98 12.57 -6.68
C GLY A 79 -5.00 12.51 -7.81
N ILE A 80 -6.21 12.06 -7.47
CA ILE A 80 -7.39 11.95 -8.34
C ILE A 80 -8.57 12.72 -7.75
N CYS A 81 -9.34 13.37 -8.62
CA CYS A 81 -10.60 14.01 -8.26
C CYS A 81 -11.73 12.98 -8.24
N VAL A 82 -12.43 12.87 -7.11
CA VAL A 82 -13.48 11.88 -6.87
C VAL A 82 -14.71 12.51 -6.23
N GLU A 83 -15.88 11.98 -6.56
CA GLU A 83 -17.10 12.29 -5.83
C GLU A 83 -17.05 11.59 -4.46
N PRO A 84 -17.29 12.30 -3.35
CA PRO A 84 -17.19 11.75 -1.99
C PRO A 84 -18.39 10.86 -1.64
N VAL A 85 -18.51 9.72 -2.31
CA VAL A 85 -19.54 8.70 -2.04
C VAL A 85 -19.10 7.83 -0.88
N PHE A 86 -19.81 7.92 0.24
CA PHE A 86 -19.48 7.19 1.47
C PHE A 86 -19.50 5.67 1.31
N CYS A 87 -18.53 5.00 1.94
CA CYS A 87 -18.45 3.56 2.11
C CYS A 87 -17.81 3.21 3.47
N GLY A 88 -17.75 1.92 3.79
CA GLY A 88 -17.15 1.44 5.03
C GLY A 88 -18.01 1.76 6.25
N GLY A 89 -17.38 2.19 7.32
CA GLY A 89 -18.02 2.38 8.61
C GLY A 89 -18.33 1.07 9.34
N ILE A 90 -18.86 1.17 10.56
CA ILE A 90 -19.37 0.03 11.35
C ILE A 90 -20.36 -0.84 10.55
N ALA A 91 -21.11 -0.21 9.63
CA ALA A 91 -22.08 -0.90 8.78
C ALA A 91 -21.45 -1.63 7.58
N GLY A 92 -20.16 -1.43 7.31
CA GLY A 92 -19.45 -2.06 6.18
C GLY A 92 -20.08 -1.72 4.83
N ILE A 93 -20.46 -0.46 4.62
CA ILE A 93 -21.19 -0.03 3.41
C ILE A 93 -20.33 -0.28 2.18
N ALA A 94 -20.80 -1.13 1.28
CA ALA A 94 -20.08 -1.47 0.06
C ALA A 94 -20.27 -0.41 -1.03
N CYS A 95 -19.25 -0.25 -1.86
CA CYS A 95 -19.32 0.58 -3.05
C CYS A 95 -20.07 -0.10 -4.19
N LYS A 96 -20.79 0.70 -4.98
CA LYS A 96 -21.46 0.24 -6.20
C LYS A 96 -20.45 0.02 -7.32
N ASP A 97 -20.88 -0.69 -8.36
CA ASP A 97 -20.14 -0.88 -9.61
C ASP A 97 -18.73 -1.51 -9.46
N GLY A 98 -18.50 -2.21 -8.35
CA GLY A 98 -17.21 -2.86 -8.07
C GLY A 98 -16.08 -1.88 -7.70
N LYS A 99 -16.42 -0.63 -7.37
CA LYS A 99 -15.46 0.36 -6.88
C LYS A 99 -14.83 -0.08 -5.55
N LYS A 100 -13.63 0.41 -5.28
CA LYS A 100 -12.90 0.21 -4.03
C LYS A 100 -13.35 1.24 -3.00
N CYS A 101 -13.46 0.83 -1.74
CA CYS A 101 -13.57 1.77 -0.63
C CYS A 101 -12.16 2.18 -0.18
N VAL A 102 -11.86 3.46 -0.23
CA VAL A 102 -10.58 4.04 0.23
C VAL A 102 -10.83 5.01 1.37
N ASP A 103 -9.84 5.19 2.24
CA ASP A 103 -9.92 6.09 3.39
C ASP A 103 -10.29 7.52 2.99
N ASP A 104 -11.11 8.22 3.79
CA ASP A 104 -11.47 9.62 3.54
C ASP A 104 -10.43 10.55 4.18
N PRO A 105 -9.57 11.23 3.41
CA PRO A 105 -8.48 12.06 3.97
C PRO A 105 -8.97 13.30 4.72
N ARG A 106 -10.30 13.51 4.82
CA ARG A 106 -10.92 14.61 5.55
C ARG A 106 -11.35 14.22 6.96
N ASP A 107 -11.27 12.94 7.31
CA ASP A 107 -11.51 12.47 8.67
C ASP A 107 -10.18 12.20 9.39
N ASP A 108 -10.26 12.14 10.73
CA ASP A 108 -9.12 11.80 11.59
C ASP A 108 -9.12 10.29 11.93
N CYS A 109 -9.88 9.48 11.18
CA CYS A 109 -10.07 8.06 11.45
C CYS A 109 -8.97 7.26 10.75
N ASP A 110 -7.88 7.01 11.47
CA ASP A 110 -6.81 6.16 10.94
C ASP A 110 -7.26 4.70 10.87
N PRO A 111 -7.41 4.07 9.68
CA PRO A 111 -7.83 2.68 9.58
C PRO A 111 -6.84 1.68 10.20
N GLU A 112 -5.56 2.06 10.38
CA GLU A 112 -4.55 1.22 11.04
C GLU A 112 -4.64 1.26 12.58
N ASN A 113 -5.23 2.33 13.14
CA ASN A 113 -5.34 2.54 14.60
C ASN A 113 -6.79 2.65 15.12
N GLY A 114 -7.78 2.72 14.24
CA GLY A 114 -9.23 2.83 14.51
C GLY A 114 -10.07 1.66 13.95
N GLY A 115 -9.50 0.81 13.08
CA GLY A 115 -10.09 -0.46 12.65
C GLY A 115 -11.07 -0.37 11.48
N SER A 116 -11.80 -1.47 11.24
CA SER A 116 -12.76 -1.68 10.13
C SER A 116 -13.97 -0.75 10.12
N ASP A 117 -14.10 0.08 11.16
CA ASP A 117 -15.24 0.96 11.42
C ASP A 117 -15.04 2.37 10.84
N CYS A 118 -13.88 2.66 10.23
CA CYS A 118 -13.63 3.93 9.56
C CYS A 118 -14.45 4.05 8.27
N GLY A 119 -14.94 5.27 8.04
CA GLY A 119 -15.60 5.63 6.79
C GLY A 119 -14.60 5.74 5.66
N GLY A 120 -15.11 5.80 4.44
CA GLY A 120 -14.29 5.98 3.26
C GLY A 120 -15.08 6.51 2.07
N ILE A 121 -14.41 6.57 0.93
CA ILE A 121 -14.92 7.07 -0.33
C ILE A 121 -14.80 6.00 -1.42
N CYS A 122 -15.82 5.87 -2.26
CA CYS A 122 -15.84 4.94 -3.37
C CYS A 122 -15.09 5.43 -4.61
N VAL A 123 -14.13 4.64 -5.07
CA VAL A 123 -13.27 4.91 -6.25
C VAL A 123 -13.09 3.71 -7.17
#